data_AF-A0A314UYH4-F1
#
_entry.id   AF-A0A314UYH4-F1
#
_cell.length_a   1.000
_cell.length_b   1.000
_cell.length_c   1.000
_cell.angle_alpha   90.00
_cell.angle_beta   90.00
_cell.angle_gamma   90.00
#
_symmetry.space_group_name_H-M   'P 1'
#
loop_
_entity.id
_entity.type
_entity.pdbx_description
1 polymer ?
#
loop_
_entity_poly.entity_id
_entity_poly.type
_entity_poly.pdbx_seq_one_letter_code
_entity_poly.pdbx_strand_id
1 'polypeptide(L)' 'MVSEDELSTVRARASQLGISPVSNDMEIEGEVFRRLNSMERQDKMDMISLMGRSPLRTSFSWWIA' A
#
# COMPACT_ATOMS: atom_id res chain seq x y z
N MET A 1 -0.30 5.73 -0.96
CA MET A 1 0.22 6.11 0.37
C MET A 1 0.63 4.86 1.14
N VAL A 2 1.78 4.90 1.80
CA VAL A 2 2.36 3.75 2.52
C VAL A 2 2.69 4.19 3.95
N SER A 3 2.27 3.43 4.96
CA SER A 3 2.59 3.71 6.37
C SER A 3 2.87 2.43 7.15
N GLU A 4 3.56 2.57 8.28
CA GLU A 4 3.72 1.51 9.28
C GLU A 4 2.46 1.32 10.14
N ASP A 5 1.57 2.32 10.13
CA ASP A 5 0.28 2.26 10.80
C ASP A 5 -0.63 1.20 10.19
N GLU A 6 -1.63 0.76 10.95
CA GLU A 6 -2.67 -0.13 10.46
C GLU A 6 -3.42 0.46 9.25
N LEU A 7 -3.84 -0.39 8.32
CA LEU A 7 -4.49 0.04 7.08
C LEU A 7 -5.70 0.95 7.33
N SER A 8 -6.46 0.71 8.40
CA SER A 8 -7.58 1.56 8.82
C SER A 8 -7.14 3.01 9.12
N THR A 9 -6.02 3.18 9.83
CA THR A 9 -5.43 4.50 10.10
C THR A 9 -4.89 5.15 8.83
N VAL A 10 -4.24 4.37 7.96
CA VAL A 10 -3.74 4.84 6.66
C VAL A 10 -4.89 5.34 5.79
N ARG A 11 -6.00 4.60 5.74
CA ARG A 11 -7.21 4.97 5.02
C ARG A 11 -7.84 6.24 5.57
N ALA A 12 -7.96 6.37 6.89
CA ALA A 12 -8.49 7.57 7.52
C ALA A 12 -7.65 8.82 7.16
N ARG A 13 -6.32 8.70 7.19
CA ARG A 13 -5.40 9.78 6.79
C ARG A 13 -5.47 10.07 5.29
N ALA A 14 -5.52 9.04 4.45
CA ALA A 14 -5.66 9.18 3.00
C ALA A 14 -6.95 9.93 2.64
N SER A 15 -8.06 9.59 3.31
CA SER A 15 -9.33 10.31 3.20
C SER A 15 -9.22 11.78 3.60
N GLN A 16 -8.55 12.09 4.72
CA GLN A 16 -8.29 13.47 5.14
C GLN A 16 -7.43 14.26 4.14
N LEU A 17 -6.53 13.59 3.43
CA LEU A 17 -5.66 14.18 2.41
C LEU A 17 -6.32 14.27 1.03
N GLY A 18 -7.57 13.80 0.88
CA GLY A 18 -8.25 13.72 -0.41
C GLY A 18 -7.72 12.61 -1.33
N ILE A 19 -6.85 11.74 -0.80
CA ILE A 19 -6.37 10.52 -1.46
C ILE A 19 -7.42 9.44 -1.19
N SER A 20 -8.59 9.60 -1.83
CA SER A 20 -9.61 8.57 -1.78
C SER A 20 -9.25 7.47 -2.78
N PRO A 21 -9.18 6.19 -2.37
CA PRO A 21 -8.98 5.12 -3.33
C PRO A 21 -10.14 5.14 -4.34
N VAL A 22 -9.79 5.19 -5.63
CA VAL A 22 -10.74 5.02 -6.73
C VAL A 22 -11.35 3.63 -6.61
N SER A 23 -12.54 3.40 -7.14
CA SER A 23 -13.27 2.12 -7.00
C SER A 23 -12.49 0.86 -7.43
N ASN A 24 -11.37 0.99 -8.14
CA ASN A 24 -10.49 -0.10 -8.57
C ASN A 24 -9.19 -0.21 -7.76
N ASP A 25 -8.98 0.68 -6.81
CA ASP A 25 -7.77 0.74 -6.02
C ASP A 25 -7.83 -0.29 -4.88
N MET A 26 -6.71 -1.00 -4.69
CA MET A 26 -6.53 -2.04 -3.70
C MET A 26 -5.86 -1.47 -2.45
N GLU A 27 -6.44 -1.77 -1.29
CA GLU A 27 -5.86 -1.51 0.02
C GLU A 27 -5.28 -2.81 0.57
N ILE A 28 -4.00 -2.83 0.98
CA ILE A 28 -3.33 -4.06 1.41
C ILE A 28 -2.44 -3.85 2.62
N GLU A 29 -2.38 -4.82 3.52
CA GLU A 29 -1.39 -4.82 4.60
C GLU A 29 -0.02 -5.28 4.08
N GLY A 30 1.06 -4.69 4.58
CA GLY A 30 2.43 -4.97 4.14
C GLY A 30 2.83 -6.43 4.34
N GLU A 31 2.24 -7.12 5.32
CA GLU A 31 2.40 -8.57 5.49
C GLU A 31 1.76 -9.36 4.34
N VAL A 32 0.55 -8.98 3.92
CA VAL A 32 -0.15 -9.63 2.79
C VAL A 32 0.64 -9.38 1.50
N PHE A 33 1.14 -8.17 1.30
CA PHE A 33 1.98 -7.83 0.16
C PHE A 33 3.27 -8.67 0.09
N ARG A 34 3.89 -8.98 1.24
CA ARG A 34 5.08 -9.85 1.29
C ARG A 34 4.81 -11.30 0.93
N ARG A 35 3.58 -11.78 1.18
CA ARG A 35 3.15 -13.13 0.83
C ARG A 35 2.85 -13.27 -0.67
N LEU A 36 2.64 -12.16 -1.38
CA LEU A 36 2.47 -12.18 -2.83
C LEU A 36 3.77 -12.59 -3.54
N ASN A 37 3.61 -13.38 -4.59
CA ASN A 37 4.73 -13.73 -5.47
C ASN A 37 5.13 -12.52 -6.34
N SER A 38 6.27 -12.62 -7.04
CA SER A 38 6.81 -11.48 -7.81
C SER A 38 5.87 -11.02 -8.93
N MET A 39 5.17 -11.95 -9.58
CA MET A 39 4.26 -11.65 -10.68
C MET A 39 2.98 -10.97 -10.15
N GLU A 40 2.43 -11.47 -9.06
CA GLU A 40 1.31 -10.84 -8.36
C GLU A 40 1.64 -9.46 -7.82
N ARG A 41 2.88 -9.25 -7.35
CA ARG A 41 3.32 -7.92 -6.89
C ARG A 41 3.41 -6.93 -8.03
N GLN A 42 3.90 -7.33 -9.20
CA GLN A 42 3.93 -6.45 -10.37
C GLN A 42 2.52 -6.13 -10.87
N ASP A 43 1.66 -7.14 -10.97
CA ASP A 43 0.27 -6.97 -11.42
C ASP A 43 -0.56 -6.09 -10.47
N LYS A 44 -0.40 -6.31 -9.16
CA LYS A 44 -1.17 -5.57 -8.13
C LYS A 44 -0.52 -4.24 -7.74
N MET A 45 0.75 -4.00 -8.07
CA MET A 45 1.47 -2.76 -7.71
C MET A 45 0.75 -1.53 -8.22
N ASP A 46 0.38 -1.53 -9.50
CA ASP A 46 -0.34 -0.42 -10.13
C ASP A 46 -1.76 -0.24 -9.59
N MET A 47 -2.31 -1.27 -8.93
CA MET A 47 -3.62 -1.20 -8.30
C MET A 47 -3.54 -0.80 -6.81
N ILE A 48 -2.38 -0.87 -6.15
CA ILE A 48 -2.28 -0.60 -4.71
C ILE A 48 -2.18 0.90 -4.46
N SER A 49 -3.28 1.50 -4.00
CA SER A 49 -3.28 2.91 -3.58
C SER A 49 -2.88 3.09 -2.11
N LEU A 50 -3.15 2.11 -1.25
CA LEU A 50 -2.87 2.20 0.19
C LEU A 50 -2.18 0.94 0.72
N MET A 51 -1.09 1.14 1.46
CA MET A 51 -0.42 0.06 2.19
C MET A 51 -0.21 0.41 3.67
N GLY A 52 -0.76 -0.41 4.55
CA GLY A 52 -0.57 -0.36 6.01
C GLY A 52 0.49 -1.36 6.47
N ARG A 53 0.96 -1.22 7.72
CA ARG A 53 1.96 -2.10 8.37
C ARG A 53 3.17 -2.41 7.48
N SER A 54 3.57 -1.43 6.68
CA SER A 54 4.80 -1.53 5.90
C SER A 54 5.97 -1.38 6.88
N PRO A 55 6.94 -2.28 6.92
CA PRO A 55 8.13 -2.08 7.75
C PRO A 55 8.99 -0.98 7.13
N LEU A 56 9.59 -0.12 7.97
CA LEU A 56 10.55 0.95 7.64
C LEU A 56 11.51 0.69 6.45
N ARG A 57 11.94 -0.57 6.24
CA ARG A 57 12.85 -0.94 5.12
C ARG A 57 12.18 -1.01 3.73
N THR A 58 10.85 -0.98 3.68
CA THR A 58 10.05 -1.02 2.46
C THR A 58 9.58 0.39 2.04
N SER A 59 9.74 1.38 2.91
CA SER A 59 9.39 2.76 2.58
C SER A 59 10.46 3.32 1.64
N PHE A 60 10.05 3.76 0.46
CA PHE A 60 10.83 4.44 -0.59
C PHE A 60 11.77 3.66 -1.49
N SER A 61 12.62 2.73 -1.03
CA SER A 61 13.72 2.25 -1.89
C SER A 61 13.33 1.26 -3.02
N TRP A 62 12.10 0.72 -3.02
CA TRP A 62 11.63 -0.28 -4.01
C TRP A 62 10.50 0.21 -4.92
N TRP A 63 10.09 1.49 -4.80
CA TRP A 63 9.05 2.08 -5.64
C TRP A 63 9.60 2.96 -6.78
N ILE A 64 10.92 3.23 -6.80
CA ILE A 64 11.58 4.11 -7.78
C ILE A 64 12.82 3.46 -8.42
N ALA A 65 12.86 2.13 -8.51
CA ALA A 65 13.94 1.40 -9.19
C ALA A 65 13.37 0.53 -10.31
#